data_AF-Q975V4-F1
#
_entry.id   AF-Q975V4-F1
#
_cell.length_a   1.000
_cell.length_b   1.000
_cell.length_c   1.000
_cell.angle_alpha   90.00
_cell.angle_beta   90.00
_cell.angle_gamma   90.00
#
_symmetry.space_group_name_H-M   'P 1'
#
loop_
_entity.id
_entity.type
_entity.pdbx_description
1 polymer ?
#
loop_
_entity_poly.entity_id
_entity_poly.type
_entity_poly.pdbx_seq_one_letter_code
_entity_poly.pdbx_strand_id
1 'polypeptide(L)' 'MGNVYTKDIKRVAMQLYEKFKDQISTDYQANKKIVDAYVDVMSKKVRNRIAGYLTRYAKMQRTQVKNEVEEEYIEGEG' A
#
# COMPACT_ATOMS: atom_id res chain seq x y z
N MET A 1 10.13 -20.04 -7.63
CA MET A 1 9.44 -19.51 -6.43
C MET A 1 8.30 -18.62 -6.90
N GLY A 2 7.04 -18.93 -6.58
CA GLY A 2 5.90 -18.15 -7.06
C GLY A 2 5.89 -16.71 -6.51
N ASN A 3 5.55 -15.74 -7.35
CA ASN A 3 5.44 -14.31 -7.01
C ASN A 3 4.14 -13.99 -6.23
N VAL A 4 3.70 -14.90 -5.36
CA VAL A 4 2.44 -14.76 -4.61
C VAL A 4 2.75 -14.29 -3.19
N TYR A 5 2.27 -13.10 -2.82
CA TYR A 5 2.35 -12.57 -1.45
C TYR A 5 1.56 -13.45 -0.47
N THR A 6 2.19 -13.85 0.63
CA THR A 6 1.53 -14.61 1.70
C THR A 6 0.50 -13.74 2.41
N LYS A 7 -0.47 -14.37 3.09
CA LYS A 7 -1.55 -13.66 3.81
C LYS A 7 -1.00 -12.66 4.84
N ASP A 8 0.07 -13.03 5.55
CA ASP A 8 0.67 -12.18 6.58
C ASP A 8 1.27 -10.89 6.00
N ILE A 9 1.96 -10.99 4.87
CA ILE A 9 2.55 -9.83 4.19
C ILE A 9 1.44 -8.86 3.76
N LYS A 10 0.34 -9.38 3.20
CA LYS A 10 -0.80 -8.54 2.81
C LYS A 10 -1.42 -7.87 4.03
N ARG A 11 -1.64 -8.63 5.10
CA ARG A 11 -2.25 -8.12 6.35
C ARG A 11 -1.43 -6.99 6.95
N VAL A 12 -0.12 -7.18 7.11
CA VAL A 12 0.78 -6.15 7.68
C VAL A 12 0.81 -4.90 6.81
N ALA A 13 0.91 -5.06 5.49
CA ALA A 13 0.91 -3.92 4.58
C ALA A 13 -0.42 -3.17 4.55
N MET A 14 -1.57 -3.84 4.60
CA MET A 14 -2.88 -3.18 4.69
C MET A 14 -3.03 -2.39 6.00
N GLN A 15 -2.63 -2.98 7.14
CA GLN A 15 -2.65 -2.28 8.43
C GLN A 15 -1.72 -1.07 8.45
N LEU A 16 -0.54 -1.18 7.82
CA LEU A 16 0.39 -0.07 7.70
C LEU A 16 -0.20 1.05 6.82
N TYR A 17 -0.91 0.67 5.74
CA TYR A 17 -1.64 1.62 4.90
C TYR A 17 -2.73 2.38 5.67
N GLU A 18 -3.56 1.66 6.42
CA GLU A 18 -4.64 2.27 7.20
C GLU A 18 -4.12 3.23 8.28
N LYS A 19 -3.01 2.88 8.94
CA LYS A 19 -2.42 3.71 10.01
C LYS A 19 -1.63 4.91 9.51
N PHE A 20 -0.96 4.79 8.36
CA PHE A 20 -0.02 5.80 7.85
C PHE A 20 -0.37 6.27 6.44
N LYS A 21 -1.67 6.30 6.11
CA LYS A 21 -2.18 6.66 4.77
C LYS A 21 -1.57 7.96 4.22
N ASP A 22 -1.34 8.95 5.09
CA ASP A 22 -0.84 10.27 4.72
C ASP A 22 0.66 10.27 4.41
N GLN A 23 1.42 9.33 4.98
CA GLN A 23 2.86 9.20 4.77
C GLN A 23 3.20 8.23 3.63
N ILE A 24 2.26 7.36 3.26
CA ILE A 24 2.49 6.33 2.26
C ILE A 24 2.40 6.89 0.85
N SER A 25 3.45 6.61 0.09
CA SER A 25 3.60 7.07 -1.29
C SER A 25 3.47 5.92 -2.29
N THR A 26 3.49 6.25 -3.57
CA THR A 26 3.64 5.28 -4.68
C THR A 26 5.10 4.92 -4.93
N ASP A 27 6.04 5.52 -4.18
CA ASP A 27 7.46 5.21 -4.22
C ASP A 27 7.84 4.06 -3.28
N TYR A 28 8.62 3.12 -3.81
CA TYR A 28 9.05 1.94 -3.08
C TYR A 28 10.07 2.25 -1.98
N GLN A 29 11.02 3.16 -2.22
CA GLN A 29 12.09 3.46 -1.26
C GLN A 29 11.54 4.20 -0.05
N ALA A 30 10.63 5.14 -0.25
CA ALA A 30 9.91 5.82 0.83
C ALA A 30 9.14 4.82 1.69
N ASN A 31 8.33 3.97 1.06
CA ASN A 31 7.55 2.95 1.76
C ASN A 31 8.43 1.93 2.50
N LYS A 32 9.59 1.58 1.95
CA LYS A 32 10.54 0.69 2.61
C LYS A 32 11.08 1.28 3.91
N LYS A 33 11.36 2.59 3.97
CA LYS A 33 11.78 3.27 5.21
C LYS A 33 10.67 3.25 6.26
N ILE A 34 9.42 3.45 5.85
CA ILE A 34 8.25 3.35 6.75
C ILE A 34 8.15 1.92 7.30
N VAL A 35 8.25 0.90 6.46
CA VAL A 35 8.23 -0.50 6.92
C VAL A 35 9.37 -0.78 7.90
N ASP A 36 10.58 -0.30 7.64
CA ASP A 36 11.74 -0.48 8.52
C ASP A 36 11.56 0.21 9.89
N ALA A 37 10.90 1.37 9.91
CA ALA A 37 10.67 2.15 11.12
C ALA A 37 9.51 1.61 11.98
N TYR A 38 8.45 1.10 11.35
CA TYR A 38 7.22 0.72 12.05
C TYR A 38 6.97 -0.79 12.15
N VAL A 39 7.74 -1.61 11.43
CA VAL A 39 7.57 -3.06 11.43
C VAL A 39 8.90 -3.71 11.79
N ASP A 40 8.93 -4.38 12.94
CA ASP A 40 10.09 -5.18 13.34
C ASP A 40 10.17 -6.46 12.50
N VAL A 41 10.95 -6.39 11.42
CA VAL A 41 11.14 -7.50 10.48
C VAL A 41 12.61 -7.90 10.45
N MET A 42 12.90 -9.08 10.98
CA MET A 42 14.26 -9.67 10.96
C MET A 42 14.74 -10.01 9.55
N SER A 43 13.82 -10.43 8.67
CA SER A 43 14.19 -10.86 7.31
C SER A 43 14.10 -9.71 6.30
N LYS A 44 15.24 -9.37 5.68
CA LYS A 44 15.31 -8.44 4.53
C LYS A 44 14.33 -8.81 3.42
N LYS A 45 14.14 -10.11 3.14
CA LYS A 45 13.19 -10.57 2.12
C LYS A 45 11.75 -10.22 2.49
N VAL A 46 11.35 -10.43 3.74
CA VAL A 46 9.99 -10.12 4.21
C VAL A 46 9.75 -8.61 4.17
N ARG A 47 10.69 -7.81 4.66
CA ARG A 47 10.61 -6.33 4.63
C ARG A 47 10.41 -5.80 3.22
N ASN A 48 11.22 -6.28 2.28
CA ASN A 48 11.12 -5.89 0.88
C ASN A 48 9.77 -6.29 0.26
N ARG A 49 9.21 -7.44 0.65
CA ARG A 49 7.90 -7.89 0.17
C ARG A 49 6.74 -7.07 0.75
N ILE A 50 6.82 -6.70 2.03
CA ILE A 50 5.83 -5.80 2.66
C ILE A 50 5.86 -4.44 1.96
N ALA A 51 7.04 -3.82 1.80
CA ALA A 51 7.18 -2.55 1.09
C ALA A 51 6.65 -2.62 -0.35
N GLY A 52 6.91 -3.74 -1.04
CA GLY A 52 6.42 -3.97 -2.40
C GLY A 52 4.88 -4.07 -2.47
N TYR A 53 4.27 -4.84 -1.58
CA TYR A 53 2.81 -4.94 -1.52
C TYR A 53 2.17 -3.62 -1.06
N LEU A 54 2.76 -2.92 -0.10
CA LEU A 54 2.30 -1.60 0.36
C LEU A 54 2.24 -0.60 -0.80
N THR A 55 3.30 -0.55 -1.61
CA THR A 55 3.37 0.31 -2.79
C THR A 55 2.30 -0.06 -3.82
N ARG A 56 2.08 -1.37 -4.06
CA ARG A 56 1.01 -1.85 -4.96
C ARG A 56 -0.38 -1.51 -4.43
N TYR A 57 -0.60 -1.68 -3.14
CA TYR A 57 -1.86 -1.37 -2.47
C TYR A 57 -2.15 0.14 -2.51
N ALA A 58 -1.16 0.99 -2.21
CA ALA A 58 -1.29 2.44 -2.31
C ALA A 58 -1.64 2.91 -3.73
N LYS A 59 -1.04 2.29 -4.77
CA LYS A 59 -1.42 2.56 -6.17
C LYS A 59 -2.88 2.19 -6.43
N MET A 60 -3.33 1.02 -5.98
CA MET A 60 -4.72 0.55 -6.15
C MET A 60 -5.73 1.46 -5.44
N GLN A 61 -5.41 1.91 -4.23
CA GLN A 61 -6.29 2.80 -3.46
C GLN A 61 -6.39 4.18 -4.11
N ARG A 62 -5.28 4.74 -4.60
CA ARG A 62 -5.32 6.01 -5.36
C ARG A 62 -6.11 5.90 -6.66
N THR A 63 -6.06 4.77 -7.35
CA THR A 63 -6.89 4.53 -8.55
C THR A 63 -8.36 4.39 -8.20
N GLN A 64 -8.72 3.69 -7.12
CA GLN A 64 -10.12 3.56 -6.68
C GLN A 64 -10.71 4.92 -6.30
N VAL A 65 -9.99 5.71 -5.50
CA VAL A 65 -10.43 7.07 -5.14
C VAL A 65 -10.62 7.94 -6.38
N LYS A 66 -9.77 7.79 -7.41
CA LYS A 66 -9.94 8.54 -8.66
C LYS A 66 -11.25 8.17 -9.37
N ASN A 67 -11.60 6.90 -9.42
CA ASN A 67 -12.84 6.45 -10.06
C ASN A 67 -14.07 6.92 -9.28
N GLU A 68 -14.06 6.84 -7.95
CA GLU A 68 -15.18 7.29 -7.10
C GLU A 68 -15.41 8.80 -7.23
N VAL A 69 -14.33 9.60 -7.28
CA VAL A 69 -14.43 11.04 -7.51
C VAL A 69 -14.90 11.33 -8.94
N GLU A 70 -14.44 10.61 -9.96
CA GLU A 70 -14.97 10.79 -11.32
C GLU A 70 -16.46 10.42 -11.42
N GLU A 71 -16.93 9.38 -10.71
CA GLU A 71 -18.34 9.00 -10.65
C GLU A 71 -19.20 10.06 -9.93
N GLU A 72 -18.77 10.59 -8.77
CA GLU A 72 -19.49 11.67 -8.06
C GLU A 72 -19.61 12.95 -8.91
N TYR A 73 -18.60 13.27 -9.72
CA TYR A 73 -18.66 14.44 -10.61
C TYR A 73 -19.60 14.21 -11.80
N ILE A 74 -19.74 12.99 -12.29
CA ILE A 74 -20.67 12.65 -13.39
C ILE A 74 -22.12 12.64 -12.89
N GLU A 75 -22.38 12.19 -11.65
CA GLU A 75 -23.72 12.18 -11.06
C GLU A 75 -24.19 13.56 -10.57
N GLY A 76 -23.28 14.49 -10.32
CA GLY A 76 -23.59 15.86 -9.86
C GLY A 76 -23.96 16.87 -10.96
N GLU A 77 -23.84 16.53 -12.25
CA GLU A 77 -24.18 17.40 -13.38
C GLU A 77 -25.46 16.97 -14.16
N GLY A 78 -26.23 16.01 -13.64
CA GLY A 78 -27.52 15.55 -14.22
C GLY A 78 -28.75 16.07 -13.48
#